data_AF-A0A2N4YYN5-F1
#
_entry.id   AF-A0A2N4YYN5-F1
#
_cell.length_a   1.000
_cell.length_b   1.000
_cell.length_c   1.000
_cell.angle_alpha   90.00
_cell.angle_beta   90.00
_cell.angle_gamma   90.00
#
_symmetry.space_group_name_H-M   'P 1'
#
loop_
_entity.id
_entity.type
_entity.pdbx_description
1 polymer ?
#
loop_
_entity_poly.entity_id
_entity_poly.type
_entity_poly.pdbx_seq_one_letter_code
_entity_poly.pdbx_strand_id
1 'polypeptide(L)' 'MSQDPFQEREAEKYANPIPSREFILEHLTKREKPASRDELAIELNIEGEEQIEALRRRLRAMERDGQLVFTRRQCYAL' A
#
# COMPACT_ATOMS: atom_id res chain seq x y z
N MET A 1 15.48 -12.30 15.79
CA MET A 1 15.95 -12.42 14.40
C MET A 1 14.76 -12.82 13.56
N SER A 2 14.07 -11.84 13.00
CA SER A 2 13.10 -12.05 11.92
C SER A 2 13.32 -10.86 10.99
N GLN A 3 14.40 -10.93 10.23
CA GLN A 3 14.76 -9.95 9.23
C GLN A 3 14.17 -10.48 7.93
N ASP A 4 13.09 -9.84 7.48
CA ASP A 4 12.28 -10.28 6.34
C ASP A 4 13.15 -10.50 5.09
N PRO A 5 13.25 -11.73 4.57
CA PRO A 5 14.15 -12.11 3.47
C PRO A 5 13.73 -11.56 2.09
N PHE A 6 12.74 -10.67 2.05
CA PHE A 6 12.18 -10.09 0.83
C PHE A 6 12.42 -8.58 0.72
N GLN A 7 12.95 -7.95 1.77
CA GLN A 7 13.14 -6.50 1.84
C GLN A 7 14.16 -6.00 0.81
N GLU A 8 15.16 -6.81 0.49
CA GLU A 8 16.23 -6.47 -0.47
C GLU A 8 15.79 -6.59 -1.95
N ARG A 9 14.73 -7.34 -2.29
CA ARG A 9 14.31 -7.51 -3.70
C ARG A 9 13.35 -6.42 -4.21
N GLU A 10 12.64 -5.72 -3.33
CA GLU A 10 11.68 -4.69 -3.75
C GLU A 10 12.29 -3.28 -3.87
N ALA A 11 13.53 -3.07 -3.42
CA ALA A 11 14.18 -1.75 -3.38
C ALA A 11 14.86 -1.33 -4.70
N GLU A 12 15.19 -2.26 -5.60
CA GLU A 12 16.01 -1.94 -6.80
C GLU A 12 15.22 -1.56 -8.07
N LYS A 13 13.88 -1.56 -8.06
CA LYS A 13 13.09 -1.46 -9.31
C LYS A 13 12.53 -0.09 -9.67
N TYR A 14 12.49 0.90 -8.79
CA TYR A 14 11.83 2.17 -9.11
C TYR A 14 12.58 3.38 -8.55
N ALA A 15 12.81 4.38 -9.41
CA ALA A 15 13.40 5.67 -9.06
C ALA A 15 12.53 6.50 -8.09
N ASN A 16 11.29 6.06 -7.84
CA ASN A 16 10.30 6.66 -6.96
C ASN A 16 9.74 5.59 -6.01
N PRO A 17 10.21 5.49 -4.75
CA PRO A 17 9.81 4.42 -3.85
C PRO A 17 8.36 4.61 -3.39
N ILE A 18 7.48 3.70 -3.76
CA ILE A 18 6.17 3.55 -3.12
C ILE A 18 6.28 2.74 -1.82
N PRO A 19 5.44 3.01 -0.80
CA PRO A 19 5.48 2.31 0.47
C PRO A 19 5.32 0.79 0.31
N SER A 20 6.00 0.05 1.18
CA SER A 20 5.97 -1.42 1.21
C SER A 20 4.59 -1.93 1.62
N ARG A 21 4.30 -3.21 1.31
CA ARG A 21 3.06 -3.87 1.72
C ARG A 21 2.86 -3.81 3.24
N GLU A 22 3.92 -4.09 3.99
CA GLU A 22 3.91 -4.07 5.46
C GLU A 22 3.57 -2.68 6.00
N PHE A 23 4.14 -1.62 5.42
CA PHE A 23 3.83 -0.25 5.85
C PHE A 23 2.37 0.10 5.59
N ILE A 24 1.82 -0.30 4.42
CA ILE A 24 0.40 -0.08 4.09
C ILE A 24 -0.50 -0.86 5.06
N LEU A 25 -0.16 -2.11 5.38
CA LEU A 25 -0.91 -2.94 6.33
C LEU A 25 -0.86 -2.35 7.74
N GLU A 26 0.33 -1.94 8.21
CA GLU A 26 0.47 -1.30 9.52
C GLU A 26 -0.32 0.01 9.60
N HIS A 27 -0.29 0.81 8.53
CA HIS A 27 -1.05 2.06 8.44
C HIS A 27 -2.56 1.81 8.50
N LEU A 28 -3.05 0.82 7.75
CA LEU A 28 -4.46 0.41 7.79
C LEU A 28 -4.84 -0.26 9.12
N THR A 29 -3.90 -0.92 9.81
CA THR A 29 -4.11 -1.50 11.15
C THR A 29 -4.27 -0.41 12.21
N LYS A 30 -3.45 0.64 12.11
CA LYS A 30 -3.53 1.81 13.00
C LYS A 30 -4.79 2.63 12.76
N ARG A 31 -5.39 2.52 11.58
CA ARG A 31 -6.66 3.17 11.26
C ARG A 31 -7.84 2.35 11.79
N GLU A 32 -8.70 3.02 12.54
CA GLU A 32 -9.99 2.45 12.97
C GLU A 32 -11.04 2.44 11.84
N LYS A 33 -10.74 3.07 10.70
CA LYS A 33 -11.66 3.26 9.57
C LYS A 33 -11.02 2.88 8.24
N PRO A 34 -11.81 2.34 7.30
CA PRO A 34 -11.33 2.04 5.96
C PRO A 34 -10.89 3.32 5.26
N ALA A 35 -9.81 3.24 4.47
CA ALA A 35 -9.23 4.38 3.78
C ALA A 35 -9.38 4.27 2.26
N SER A 36 -9.79 5.35 1.61
CA SER A 36 -9.79 5.43 0.14
C SER A 36 -8.37 5.50 -0.41
N ARG A 37 -8.24 5.29 -1.72
CA ARG A 37 -6.94 5.37 -2.40
C ARG A 37 -6.33 6.75 -2.31
N ASP A 38 -7.15 7.79 -2.45
CA ASP A 38 -6.74 9.19 -2.35
C ASP A 38 -6.29 9.52 -0.93
N GLU A 39 -7.03 9.07 0.09
CA GLU A 39 -6.60 9.23 1.50
C GLU A 39 -5.28 8.51 1.79
N LEU A 40 -5.12 7.28 1.26
CA LEU A 40 -3.86 6.56 1.38
C LEU A 40 -2.73 7.29 0.64
N ALA A 41 -2.98 7.83 -0.55
CA ALA A 41 -1.96 8.57 -1.28
C ALA A 41 -1.53 9.83 -0.50
N ILE A 42 -2.49 10.61 0.02
CA ILE A 42 -2.22 11.82 0.80
C ILE A 42 -1.43 11.48 2.08
N GLU A 43 -1.87 10.49 2.84
CA GLU A 43 -1.25 10.17 4.13
C GLU A 43 0.10 9.49 4.02
N LEU A 44 0.32 8.75 2.94
CA LEU A 44 1.61 8.14 2.62
C LEU A 44 2.53 9.14 1.88
N ASN A 45 2.10 10.40 1.73
CA ASN A 45 2.80 11.46 1.01
C ASN A 45 3.23 11.04 -0.41
N ILE A 46 2.32 10.38 -1.11
CA ILE A 46 2.47 9.89 -2.48
C ILE A 46 1.95 10.97 -3.42
N GLU A 47 2.85 11.50 -4.22
CA GLU A 47 2.57 12.60 -5.15
C GLU A 47 3.07 12.25 -6.54
N GLY A 48 2.33 12.68 -7.55
CA GLY A 48 2.64 12.44 -8.95
C GLY A 48 1.99 11.17 -9.51
N GLU A 49 1.68 11.23 -10.81
CA GLU A 49 0.88 10.21 -11.51
C GLU A 49 1.54 8.82 -11.46
N GLU A 50 2.87 8.76 -11.58
CA GLU A 50 3.61 7.49 -11.54
C GLU A 50 3.50 6.79 -10.19
N GLN A 51 3.66 7.54 -9.08
CA GLN A 51 3.57 6.97 -7.74
C GLN A 51 2.14 6.57 -7.38
N ILE A 52 1.14 7.36 -7.79
CA ILE A 52 -0.28 7.05 -7.60
C ILE A 52 -0.66 5.76 -8.35
N GLU A 53 -0.20 5.60 -9.60
CA GLU A 53 -0.42 4.38 -10.37
C GLU A 53 0.36 3.18 -9.81
N ALA A 54 1.56 3.40 -9.25
CA ALA A 54 2.30 2.35 -8.56
C ALA A 54 1.57 1.90 -7.27
N LEU A 55 1.08 2.83 -6.44
CA LEU A 55 0.26 2.54 -5.26
C LEU A 55 -0.99 1.75 -5.64
N ARG A 56 -1.68 2.16 -6.71
CA ARG A 56 -2.84 1.44 -7.25
C ARG A 56 -2.54 -0.01 -7.55
N ARG A 57 -1.44 -0.26 -8.26
CA ARG A 57 -1.03 -1.62 -8.66
C ARG A 57 -0.69 -2.45 -7.42
N ARG A 58 -0.02 -1.86 -6.42
CA ARG A 58 0.28 -2.54 -5.15
C ARG A 58 -0.98 -2.88 -4.37
N LEU A 59 -1.90 -1.93 -4.18
CA LEU A 59 -3.18 -2.16 -3.49
C LEU A 59 -4.01 -3.26 -4.16
N ARG A 60 -4.07 -3.30 -5.50
CA ARG A 60 -4.74 -4.39 -6.24
C ARG A 60 -4.05 -5.74 -6.07
N ALA A 61 -2.72 -5.77 -6.03
CA ALA A 61 -2.00 -7.01 -5.76
C ALA A 61 -2.28 -7.51 -4.33
N MET A 62 -2.29 -6.61 -3.35
CA MET A 62 -2.64 -6.92 -1.96
C MET A 62 -4.09 -7.41 -1.81
N GLU A 63 -5.05 -6.79 -2.52
CA GLU A 63 -6.44 -7.25 -2.59
C GLU A 63 -6.54 -8.67 -3.14
N ARG A 64 -5.87 -8.93 -4.28
CA ARG A 64 -5.84 -10.26 -4.89
C ARG A 64 -5.20 -11.31 -3.99
N ASP A 65 -4.14 -10.94 -3.28
CA ASP A 65 -3.42 -11.81 -2.35
C ASP A 65 -4.21 -12.03 -1.03
N GLY A 66 -5.37 -11.39 -0.86
CA GLY A 66 -6.21 -11.50 0.33
C GLY A 66 -5.67 -10.75 1.55
N GLN A 67 -4.71 -9.85 1.33
CA GLN A 67 -4.11 -9.05 2.40
C GLN A 67 -4.97 -7.84 2.78
N LEU A 68 -5.83 -7.37 1.87
CA LEU A 68 -6.73 -6.23 2.06
C LEU A 68 -8.11 -6.56 1.49
N VAL A 69 -9.14 -5.96 2.08
CA VAL A 69 -10.51 -6.00 1.58
C VAL A 69 -10.87 -4.66 0.94
N PHE A 70 -11.26 -4.70 -0.34
CA PHE A 70 -11.83 -3.55 -1.02
C PHE A 70 -13.35 -3.49 -0.78
N THR A 71 -13.77 -2.45 -0.07
CA THR A 71 -15.17 -2.26 0.32
C THR A 71 -16.00 -1.63 -0.80
N ARG A 72 -17.34 -1.80 -0.74
CA ARG A 72 -18.28 -1.18 -1.70
C ARG A 72 -18.23 0.35 -1.72
N ARG A 73 -17.64 0.98 -0.70
CA ARG A 73 -17.42 2.42 -0.61
C ARG A 73 -16.13 2.90 -1.29
N GLN A 74 -15.46 2.00 -2.03
CA GLN A 74 -14.19 2.25 -2.69
C GLN A 74 -13.01 2.51 -1.72
N CYS A 75 -13.07 1.93 -0.52
CA CYS A 75 -12.03 2.02 0.50
C CYS A 75 -11.39 0.67 0.79
N TYR A 76 -10.15 0.67 1.25
CA TYR A 76 -9.39 -0.49 1.70
C TYR A 76 -9.46 -0.61 3.23
N ALA A 77 -9.64 -1.83 3.71
CA ALA A 77 -9.56 -2.23 5.11
C ALA A 77 -8.86 -3.59 5.23
N LEU A 78 -8.54 -3.95 6.48
CA LEU A 78 -8.13 -5.30 6.86
C LEU A 78 -9.35 -6.19 7.09
#